data_AF-A0AAD6TYX6-F1
#
_entry.id   AF-A0AAD6TYX6-F1
#
_cell.length_a   1.000
_cell.length_b   1.000
_cell.length_c   1.000
_cell.angle_alpha   90.00
_cell.angle_beta   90.00
_cell.angle_gamma   90.00
#
_symmetry.space_group_name_H-M   'P 1'
#
loop_
_entity.id
_entity.type
_entity.pdbx_description
1 polymer ?
#
loop_
_entity_poly.entity_id
_entity_poly.type
_entity_poly.pdbx_seq_one_letter_code
_entity_poly.pdbx_strand_id
1 'polypeptide(L)'
;MNIEFKIDKLPIQMVESLNQTYLLHLLATEEETVIPSGKSLLSLLSMAPSHLNSQSEQAAPLHDRVEQAIHSAFWKQALESLLDPTPSIQIERLKGLLSDVREAIAPLFPKTHPILATLATVPPTASPLISISLLFKDVLKSLRERAAPVRDSIIDGLLADLDAPLSPSTSPSSLSSATTPPSPLLVVNTTKSIMALADSMKADISQFYSQFSPGSMTDTQLRDVVKQQAKKREKELVLDIWGENGHDGQQRVQSLWRAWVNELQDVSNVQSEDRWTLRLVQALGSTTAVSCIIPELASRDNLPPDSTHDNRLPPQFFFAVPRLLYAQNYLQALVVAASLRSLTHLPPLAHDDSKGHDFMERVWTLLKAEIDDEDPSARPTKVINFADEVVRARQLASTPDENEEVQLRAAVDRTLRYEDPVFLLLHKRLLAALAHHLDEPKSQRNISGQVPAALRTGRAGKLPRLAFAGENEPRSKIVVKGFEDPILIRGISDVFEKVYQHAHWADTVWSSK
;
A
#
# COMPACT_ATOMS: atom_id res chain seq x y z
N MET A 1 -0.70 15.01 6.29
CA MET A 1 -1.60 13.87 6.00
C MET A 1 -1.87 12.94 7.20
N ASN A 2 -2.46 13.48 8.28
CA ASN A 2 -3.36 12.70 9.13
C ASN A 2 -4.74 12.87 8.51
N ILE A 3 -5.36 11.79 8.04
CA ILE A 3 -6.77 11.87 7.70
C ILE A 3 -7.53 11.94 9.04
N GLU A 4 -7.90 13.13 9.48
CA GLU A 4 -8.91 13.30 10.52
C GLU A 4 -10.27 12.92 9.91
N PHE A 5 -10.50 11.61 9.71
CA PHE A 5 -11.86 11.16 9.94
C PHE A 5 -12.20 11.55 11.39
N LYS A 6 -13.47 11.74 11.75
CA LYS A 6 -13.86 11.77 13.17
C LYS A 6 -13.64 10.37 13.76
N ILE A 7 -12.38 9.98 13.94
CA ILE A 7 -11.88 8.63 14.26
C ILE A 7 -12.06 8.30 15.74
N ASP A 8 -12.35 9.29 16.58
CA ASP A 8 -12.47 9.17 18.05
C ASP A 8 -13.45 8.10 18.53
N LYS A 9 -14.20 7.44 17.64
CA LYS A 9 -15.22 6.43 17.95
C LYS A 9 -15.04 5.07 17.23
N LEU A 10 -13.96 4.87 16.45
CA LEU A 10 -13.66 3.58 15.80
C LEU A 10 -12.76 2.70 16.69
N PRO A 11 -12.85 1.36 16.63
CA PRO A 11 -11.94 0.47 17.35
C PRO A 11 -10.47 0.71 16.95
N ILE A 12 -9.56 0.78 17.93
CA ILE A 12 -8.13 1.09 17.71
C ILE A 12 -7.49 0.19 16.65
N GLN A 13 -7.83 -1.11 16.67
CA GLN A 13 -7.32 -2.09 15.69
C GLN A 13 -7.74 -1.77 14.25
N MET A 14 -8.95 -1.24 14.07
CA MET A 14 -9.47 -0.84 12.77
C MET A 14 -8.77 0.43 12.27
N VAL A 15 -8.46 1.36 13.17
CA VAL A 15 -7.70 2.59 12.87
C VAL A 15 -6.28 2.26 12.43
N GLU A 16 -5.60 1.35 13.13
CA GLU A 16 -4.26 0.88 12.75
C GLU A 16 -4.28 0.22 11.36
N SER A 17 -5.26 -0.64 11.10
CA SER A 17 -5.43 -1.31 9.81
C SER A 17 -5.75 -0.32 8.67
N LEU A 18 -6.59 0.69 8.95
CA LEU A 18 -6.91 1.80 8.04
C LEU A 18 -5.66 2.61 7.70
N ASN A 19 -4.90 3.04 8.71
CA ASN A 19 -3.68 3.82 8.52
C ASN A 19 -2.61 3.03 7.74
N GLN A 20 -2.43 1.75 8.07
CA GLN A 20 -1.49 0.88 7.36
C GLN A 20 -1.90 0.70 5.89
N THR A 21 -3.20 0.49 5.64
CA THR A 21 -3.71 0.28 4.28
C THR A 21 -3.66 1.57 3.47
N TYR A 22 -3.95 2.73 4.07
CA TYR A 22 -3.80 4.03 3.43
C TYR A 22 -2.34 4.35 3.10
N LEU A 23 -1.40 4.02 3.99
CA LEU A 23 0.04 4.17 3.69
C LEU A 23 0.46 3.29 2.50
N LEU A 24 -0.01 2.04 2.45
CA LEU A 24 0.25 1.15 1.31
C LEU A 24 -0.38 1.66 0.02
N HIS A 25 -1.59 2.24 0.09
CA HIS A 25 -2.24 2.90 -1.03
C HIS A 25 -1.39 4.06 -1.54
N LEU A 26 -0.96 4.96 -0.66
CA LEU A 26 -0.07 6.08 -1.01
C LEU A 26 1.26 5.63 -1.60
N LEU A 27 1.89 4.60 -1.05
CA LEU A 27 3.12 4.03 -1.62
C LEU A 27 2.90 3.46 -3.03
N ALA A 28 1.72 2.92 -3.30
CA ALA A 28 1.39 2.31 -4.58
C ALA A 28 0.98 3.33 -5.65
N THR A 29 0.34 4.44 -5.26
CA THR A 29 -0.16 5.48 -6.18
C THR A 29 0.77 6.68 -6.29
N GLU A 30 1.41 7.10 -5.20
CA GLU A 30 2.16 8.36 -5.10
C GLU A 30 3.48 8.20 -4.33
N GLU A 31 4.36 7.34 -4.86
CA GLU A 31 5.65 7.02 -4.26
C GLU A 31 6.52 8.27 -3.98
N GLU A 32 6.49 9.27 -4.88
CA GLU A 32 7.28 10.50 -4.77
C GLU A 32 6.91 11.36 -3.55
N THR A 33 5.67 11.22 -3.04
CA THR A 33 5.22 12.00 -1.87
C THR A 33 5.67 11.36 -0.55
N VAL A 34 5.84 10.04 -0.53
CA VAL A 34 6.15 9.27 0.68
C VAL A 34 7.65 8.99 0.80
N ILE A 35 8.32 8.72 -0.33
CA ILE A 35 9.75 8.41 -0.36
C ILE A 35 10.53 9.71 -0.62
N PRO A 36 11.46 10.10 0.26
CA PRO A 36 12.28 11.29 0.03
C PRO A 36 13.08 11.14 -1.27
N SER A 37 13.15 12.23 -2.04
CA SER A 37 13.88 12.28 -3.31
C SER A 37 15.30 11.69 -3.17
N GLY A 38 15.61 10.66 -3.97
CA GLY A 38 16.92 9.99 -3.97
C GLY A 38 17.02 8.71 -3.13
N LYS A 39 15.97 8.30 -2.42
CA LYS A 39 15.90 6.97 -1.78
C LYS A 39 15.07 6.00 -2.63
N SER A 40 15.50 4.74 -2.73
CA SER A 40 14.70 3.66 -3.33
C SER A 40 13.88 2.96 -2.24
N LEU A 41 12.74 2.38 -2.63
CA LEU A 41 11.90 1.54 -1.78
C LEU A 41 12.71 0.40 -1.13
N LEU A 42 13.67 -0.16 -1.86
CA LEU A 42 14.60 -1.16 -1.33
C LEU A 42 15.45 -0.64 -0.16
N SER A 43 15.90 0.62 -0.23
CA SER A 43 16.69 1.24 0.84
C SER A 43 15.88 1.43 2.11
N LEU A 44 14.56 1.64 2.01
CA LEU A 44 13.68 1.75 3.18
C LEU A 44 13.42 0.38 3.80
N LEU A 45 13.20 -0.66 2.98
CA LEU A 45 12.98 -2.02 3.46
C LEU A 45 14.23 -2.65 4.07
N SER A 46 15.42 -2.36 3.54
CA SER A 46 16.68 -2.86 4.11
C SER A 46 17.02 -2.24 5.47
N MET A 47 16.48 -1.06 5.79
CA MET A 47 16.68 -0.41 7.10
C MET A 47 15.66 -0.83 8.16
N ALA A 48 14.52 -1.40 7.74
CA ALA A 48 13.41 -1.73 8.62
C ALA A 48 13.71 -2.78 9.72
N PRO A 49 14.67 -3.73 9.61
CA PRO A 49 14.97 -4.65 10.71
C PRO A 49 16.10 -4.19 11.63
N SER A 50 16.90 -3.18 11.26
CA SER A 50 18.20 -2.94 11.93
C SER A 50 18.16 -1.81 12.96
N HIS A 51 17.13 -0.96 12.95
CA HIS A 51 17.11 0.26 13.75
C HIS A 51 16.52 0.15 15.16
N LEU A 52 16.08 -1.05 15.57
CA LEU A 52 15.62 -1.31 16.95
C LEU A 52 16.72 -1.86 17.87
N ASN A 53 17.88 -2.29 17.35
CA ASN A 53 18.95 -2.94 18.14
C ASN A 53 20.30 -2.19 18.16
N SER A 54 20.43 -1.02 17.53
CA SER A 54 21.74 -0.37 17.32
C SER A 54 22.17 0.65 18.39
N GLN A 55 21.48 0.75 19.53
CA GLN A 55 21.87 1.69 20.61
C GLN A 55 22.71 1.09 21.75
N SER A 56 23.21 -0.14 21.65
CA SER A 56 23.90 -0.80 22.79
C SER A 56 25.26 -1.42 22.47
N GLU A 57 26.14 -0.72 21.75
CA GLU A 57 27.51 -1.20 21.47
C GLU A 57 28.45 -1.24 22.70
N GLN A 58 28.02 -0.77 23.87
CA GLN A 58 28.79 -0.90 25.12
C GLN A 58 28.21 -1.94 26.11
N ALA A 59 27.03 -2.54 25.82
CA ALA A 59 26.38 -3.53 26.70
C ALA A 59 26.54 -5.00 26.24
N ALA A 60 27.01 -5.22 25.00
CA ALA A 60 27.17 -6.54 24.40
C ALA A 60 27.92 -7.59 25.27
N PRO A 61 29.07 -7.30 25.91
CA PRO A 61 29.82 -8.36 26.59
C PRO A 61 29.18 -8.85 27.91
N LEU A 62 28.31 -8.05 28.53
CA LEU A 62 27.57 -8.46 29.73
C LEU A 62 26.29 -9.19 29.36
N HIS A 63 25.59 -8.73 28.32
CA HIS A 63 24.40 -9.39 27.81
C HIS A 63 24.70 -10.83 27.38
N ASP A 64 25.77 -11.04 26.59
CA ASP A 64 26.17 -12.36 26.12
C ASP A 64 26.52 -13.32 27.27
N ARG A 65 27.14 -12.81 28.34
CA ARG A 65 27.48 -13.61 29.52
C ARG A 65 26.25 -13.99 30.34
N VAL A 66 25.30 -13.07 30.48
CA VAL A 66 24.03 -13.32 31.18
C VAL A 66 23.18 -14.30 30.37
N GLU A 67 23.12 -14.14 29.05
CA GLU A 67 22.42 -15.05 28.14
C GLU A 67 23.02 -16.46 28.21
N GLN A 68 24.34 -16.60 28.12
CA GLN A 68 25.02 -17.90 28.28
C GLN A 68 24.75 -18.53 29.66
N ALA A 69 24.75 -17.73 30.73
CA ALA A 69 24.46 -18.21 32.07
C ALA A 69 23.01 -18.71 32.18
N ILE A 70 22.05 -17.95 31.67
CA ILE A 70 20.62 -18.30 31.65
C ILE A 70 20.38 -19.56 30.81
N HIS A 71 20.94 -19.63 29.60
CA HIS A 71 20.84 -20.80 28.73
C HIS A 71 21.44 -22.03 29.41
N SER A 72 22.62 -21.90 30.04
CA SER A 72 23.25 -23.01 30.76
C SER A 72 22.40 -23.49 31.95
N ALA A 73 21.79 -22.56 32.69
CA ALA A 73 20.92 -22.87 33.82
C ALA A 73 19.65 -23.58 33.37
N PHE A 74 19.00 -23.08 32.31
CA PHE A 74 17.82 -23.70 31.71
C PHE A 74 18.06 -25.15 31.32
N TRP A 75 19.19 -25.44 30.66
CA TRP A 75 19.50 -26.80 30.20
C TRP A 75 19.91 -27.74 31.35
N LYS A 76 20.58 -27.22 32.38
CA LYS A 76 20.88 -28.00 33.60
C LYS A 76 19.60 -28.37 34.34
N GLN A 77 18.70 -27.41 34.52
CA GLN A 77 17.39 -27.63 35.13
C GLN A 77 16.56 -28.63 34.31
N ALA A 78 16.60 -28.54 32.98
CA ALA A 78 15.93 -29.50 32.09
C ALA A 78 16.43 -30.93 32.33
N LEU A 79 17.74 -31.09 32.43
CA LEU A 79 18.37 -32.39 32.65
C LEU A 79 18.05 -32.94 34.04
N GLU A 80 18.13 -32.11 35.09
CA GLU A 80 17.77 -32.50 36.47
C GLU A 80 16.31 -32.95 36.55
N SER A 81 15.39 -32.22 35.90
CA SER A 81 13.95 -32.57 35.87
C SER A 81 13.67 -33.86 35.10
N LEU A 82 14.51 -34.21 34.11
CA LEU A 82 14.37 -35.45 33.34
C LEU A 82 15.08 -36.65 34.00
N LEU A 83 16.00 -36.40 34.93
CA LEU A 83 16.63 -37.43 35.76
C LEU A 83 15.74 -37.85 36.94
N ASP A 84 14.78 -37.03 37.34
CA ASP A 84 13.81 -37.37 38.38
C ASP A 84 12.95 -38.58 37.93
N PRO A 85 12.86 -39.67 38.71
CA PRO A 85 12.07 -40.85 38.34
C PRO A 85 10.55 -40.61 38.29
N THR A 86 10.08 -39.44 38.71
CA THR A 86 8.65 -39.12 38.77
C THR A 86 8.10 -38.76 37.38
N PRO A 87 7.18 -39.55 36.78
CA PRO A 87 6.73 -39.35 35.40
C PRO A 87 5.95 -38.05 35.19
N SER A 88 5.27 -37.53 36.22
CA SER A 88 4.54 -36.25 36.13
C SER A 88 5.48 -35.08 35.86
N ILE A 89 6.63 -35.03 36.54
CA ILE A 89 7.66 -33.99 36.38
C ILE A 89 8.33 -34.12 35.01
N GLN A 90 8.66 -35.34 34.60
CA GLN A 90 9.23 -35.62 33.28
C GLN A 90 8.28 -35.18 32.15
N ILE A 91 7.01 -35.58 32.20
CA ILE A 91 6.03 -35.26 31.14
C ILE A 91 5.82 -33.76 30.99
N GLU A 92 5.74 -33.02 32.10
CA GLU A 92 5.58 -31.57 32.07
C GLU A 92 6.79 -30.88 31.44
N ARG A 93 8.02 -31.30 31.82
CA ARG A 93 9.23 -30.75 31.22
C ARG A 93 9.35 -31.09 29.73
N LEU A 94 8.99 -32.31 29.36
CA LEU A 94 9.00 -32.76 27.96
C LEU A 94 7.98 -32.00 27.11
N LYS A 95 6.79 -31.67 27.64
CA LYS A 95 5.83 -30.79 26.95
C LYS A 95 6.43 -29.42 26.63
N GLY A 96 7.15 -28.83 27.58
CA GLY A 96 7.87 -27.57 27.36
C GLY A 96 8.87 -27.68 26.21
N LEU A 97 9.77 -28.68 26.28
CA LEU A 97 10.79 -28.90 25.24
C LEU A 97 10.17 -29.18 23.86
N LEU A 98 9.06 -29.91 23.79
CA LEU A 98 8.35 -30.17 22.53
C LEU A 98 7.68 -28.92 21.97
N SER A 99 7.16 -28.04 22.84
CA SER A 99 6.65 -26.73 22.42
C SER A 99 7.77 -25.85 21.85
N ASP A 100 8.94 -25.84 22.50
CA ASP A 100 10.12 -25.08 22.04
C ASP A 100 10.60 -25.59 20.67
N VAL A 101 10.68 -26.92 20.50
CA VAL A 101 11.00 -27.53 19.19
C VAL A 101 9.95 -27.18 18.15
N ARG A 102 8.66 -27.25 18.50
CA ARG A 102 7.56 -26.90 17.59
C ARG A 102 7.66 -25.45 17.13
N GLU A 103 7.93 -24.51 18.04
CA GLU A 103 8.11 -23.11 17.72
C GLU A 103 9.34 -22.89 16.84
N ALA A 104 10.45 -23.58 17.14
CA ALA A 104 11.67 -23.49 16.35
C ALA A 104 11.47 -24.01 14.91
N ILE A 105 10.72 -25.10 14.70
CA ILE A 105 10.52 -25.70 13.37
C ILE A 105 9.28 -25.18 12.63
N ALA A 106 8.31 -24.58 13.32
CA ALA A 106 7.08 -24.03 12.71
C ALA A 106 7.32 -23.19 11.45
N PRO A 107 8.30 -22.27 11.37
CA PRO A 107 8.54 -21.50 10.15
C PRO A 107 9.10 -22.33 8.99
N LEU A 108 9.63 -23.53 9.25
CA LEU A 108 10.16 -24.43 8.23
C LEU A 108 9.05 -25.29 7.60
N PHE A 109 7.88 -25.43 8.24
CA PHE A 109 6.79 -26.30 7.80
C PHE A 109 5.49 -25.57 7.42
N PRO A 110 4.76 -26.03 6.38
CA PRO A 110 3.39 -25.60 6.15
C PRO A 110 2.55 -25.82 7.40
N LYS A 111 1.62 -24.89 7.68
CA LYS A 111 0.75 -24.97 8.87
C LYS A 111 -0.07 -26.26 8.95
N THR A 112 -0.26 -26.96 7.84
CA THR A 112 -1.01 -28.23 7.72
C THR A 112 -0.14 -29.49 7.86
N HIS A 113 1.16 -29.35 8.08
CA HIS A 113 2.07 -30.50 8.13
C HIS A 113 1.78 -31.39 9.36
N PRO A 114 1.67 -32.73 9.20
CA PRO A 114 1.26 -33.64 10.28
C PRO A 114 2.19 -33.59 11.50
N ILE A 115 3.46 -33.25 11.32
CA ILE A 115 4.45 -33.17 12.40
C ILE A 115 4.18 -32.02 13.37
N LEU A 116 3.65 -30.89 12.89
CA LEU A 116 3.27 -29.79 13.77
C LEU A 116 2.06 -30.16 14.64
N ALA A 117 1.18 -31.01 14.11
CA ALA A 117 0.05 -31.56 14.86
C ALA A 117 0.50 -32.61 15.88
N THR A 118 1.43 -33.51 15.53
CA THR A 118 1.93 -34.53 16.47
C THR A 118 2.76 -33.93 17.60
N LEU A 119 3.55 -32.88 17.34
CA LEU A 119 4.28 -32.14 18.39
C LEU A 119 3.37 -31.38 19.36
N ALA A 120 2.13 -31.08 18.99
CA ALA A 120 1.17 -30.43 19.87
C ALA A 120 0.56 -31.39 20.90
N THR A 121 0.66 -32.70 20.68
CA THR A 121 0.04 -33.73 21.53
C THR A 121 1.08 -34.67 22.10
N VAL A 122 1.32 -34.61 23.42
CA VAL A 122 2.21 -35.58 24.10
C VAL A 122 1.42 -36.84 24.44
N PRO A 123 1.82 -38.03 23.96
CA PRO A 123 1.10 -39.26 24.28
C PRO A 123 1.26 -39.61 25.78
N PRO A 124 0.19 -39.97 26.51
CA PRO A 124 0.28 -40.41 27.89
C PRO A 124 0.83 -41.84 27.94
N THR A 125 2.15 -41.99 27.85
CA THR A 125 2.83 -43.30 27.86
C THR A 125 3.60 -43.53 29.15
N ALA A 126 3.63 -44.79 29.61
CA ALA A 126 4.38 -45.23 30.79
C ALA A 126 5.91 -45.08 30.65
N SER A 127 6.42 -44.90 29.43
CA SER A 127 7.84 -44.70 29.10
C SER A 127 8.03 -43.45 28.23
N PRO A 128 7.93 -42.23 28.79
CA PRO A 128 7.88 -40.98 28.01
C PRO A 128 9.15 -40.73 27.17
N LEU A 129 10.32 -41.15 27.65
CA LEU A 129 11.59 -40.95 26.96
C LEU A 129 11.69 -41.78 25.67
N ILE A 130 11.14 -43.00 25.65
CA ILE A 130 11.12 -43.88 24.46
C ILE A 130 10.16 -43.32 23.40
N SER A 131 8.99 -42.85 23.82
CA SER A 131 8.01 -42.26 22.90
C SER A 131 8.56 -41.01 22.21
N ILE A 132 9.32 -40.20 22.95
CA ILE A 132 9.90 -38.95 22.43
C ILE A 132 11.09 -39.20 21.53
N SER A 133 11.92 -40.21 21.83
CA SER A 133 13.02 -40.56 20.92
C SER A 133 12.50 -41.01 19.55
N LEU A 134 11.38 -41.73 19.50
CA LEU A 134 10.69 -42.06 18.25
C LEU A 134 10.14 -40.81 17.55
N LEU A 135 9.50 -39.91 18.28
CA LEU A 135 9.00 -38.65 17.72
C LEU A 135 10.13 -37.78 17.15
N PHE A 136 11.28 -37.71 17.82
CA PHE A 136 12.45 -37.01 17.31
C PHE A 136 13.03 -37.64 16.06
N LYS A 137 12.99 -38.98 15.91
CA LYS A 137 13.35 -39.64 14.65
C LYS A 137 12.44 -39.21 13.51
N ASP A 138 11.14 -39.11 13.75
CA ASP A 138 10.18 -38.66 12.74
C ASP A 138 10.39 -37.18 12.37
N VAL A 139 10.63 -36.32 13.37
CA VAL A 139 10.99 -34.89 13.15
C VAL A 139 12.27 -34.77 12.33
N LEU A 140 13.32 -35.52 12.67
CA LEU A 140 14.60 -35.49 11.95
C LEU A 140 14.47 -36.01 10.52
N LYS A 141 13.68 -37.06 10.28
CA LYS A 141 13.40 -37.56 8.92
C LYS A 141 12.69 -36.51 8.07
N SER A 142 11.71 -35.81 8.60
CA SER A 142 11.04 -34.75 7.83
C SER A 142 11.83 -33.45 7.74
N LEU A 143 12.73 -33.17 8.68
CA LEU A 143 13.72 -32.11 8.50
C LEU A 143 14.68 -32.47 7.36
N ARG A 144 15.11 -33.73 7.25
CA ARG A 144 15.97 -34.22 6.15
C ARG A 144 15.34 -34.02 4.79
N GLU A 145 14.06 -34.33 4.62
CA GLU A 145 13.34 -34.16 3.36
C GLU A 145 13.34 -32.72 2.84
N ARG A 146 13.66 -31.73 3.70
CA ARG A 146 13.57 -30.30 3.40
C ARG A 146 14.87 -29.54 3.63
N ALA A 147 15.84 -30.18 4.25
CA ALA A 147 17.17 -29.63 4.47
C ALA A 147 17.99 -29.67 3.17
N ALA A 148 18.95 -28.75 3.07
CA ALA A 148 19.94 -28.84 2.01
C ALA A 148 20.84 -30.08 2.22
N PRO A 149 21.31 -30.74 1.14
CA PRO A 149 22.14 -31.95 1.24
C PRO A 149 23.40 -31.80 2.10
N VAL A 150 23.90 -30.57 2.26
CA VAL A 150 25.06 -30.25 3.12
C VAL A 150 24.79 -30.59 4.60
N ARG A 151 23.53 -30.62 5.03
CA ARG A 151 23.10 -30.86 6.42
C ARG A 151 22.75 -32.32 6.71
N ASP A 152 22.67 -33.16 5.68
CA ASP A 152 22.27 -34.57 5.85
C ASP A 152 23.21 -35.32 6.79
N SER A 153 24.50 -35.01 6.78
CA SER A 153 25.49 -35.63 7.68
C SER A 153 25.22 -35.35 9.17
N ILE A 154 24.72 -34.14 9.49
CA ILE A 154 24.34 -33.75 10.86
C ILE A 154 23.08 -34.52 11.28
N ILE A 155 22.10 -34.60 10.38
CA ILE A 155 20.85 -35.32 10.63
C ILE A 155 21.09 -36.81 10.79
N ASP A 156 21.91 -37.41 9.93
CA ASP A 156 22.30 -38.82 9.99
C ASP A 156 23.08 -39.14 11.26
N GLY A 157 23.93 -38.22 11.74
CA GLY A 157 24.58 -38.35 13.05
C GLY A 157 23.59 -38.38 14.21
N LEU A 158 22.61 -37.47 14.24
CA LEU A 158 21.58 -37.45 15.28
C LEU A 158 20.67 -38.68 15.24
N LEU A 159 20.33 -39.17 14.04
CA LEU A 159 19.58 -40.41 13.87
C LEU A 159 20.38 -41.62 14.38
N ALA A 160 21.68 -41.69 14.05
CA ALA A 160 22.57 -42.74 14.53
C ALA A 160 22.71 -42.72 16.06
N ASP A 161 22.81 -41.55 16.69
CA ASP A 161 22.88 -41.40 18.15
C ASP A 161 21.58 -41.87 18.84
N LEU A 162 20.42 -41.66 18.19
CA LEU A 162 19.11 -42.14 18.65
C LEU A 162 18.86 -43.63 18.37
N ASP A 163 19.60 -44.24 17.42
CA ASP A 163 19.57 -45.67 17.09
C ASP A 163 20.65 -46.47 17.82
N ALA A 164 21.68 -45.81 18.35
CA ALA A 164 22.78 -46.45 19.04
C ALA A 164 22.26 -47.25 20.24
N PRO A 165 22.49 -48.58 20.28
CA PRO A 165 22.24 -49.34 21.50
C PRO A 165 23.20 -48.80 22.56
N LEU A 166 22.64 -48.28 23.67
CA LEU A 166 23.42 -47.82 24.82
C LEU A 166 24.45 -48.89 25.18
N SER A 167 25.72 -48.64 24.89
CA SER A 167 26.80 -49.59 25.20
C SER A 167 26.75 -49.88 26.70
N PRO A 168 26.55 -51.13 27.13
CA PRO A 168 26.61 -51.48 28.53
C PRO A 168 28.05 -51.29 28.99
N SER A 169 28.26 -50.33 29.88
CA SER A 169 29.44 -50.23 30.73
C SER A 169 29.62 -51.56 31.47
N THR A 170 30.52 -52.40 30.96
CA THR A 170 31.28 -53.42 31.71
C THR A 170 30.52 -54.25 32.75
N SER A 171 29.71 -55.21 32.31
CA SER A 171 29.67 -56.57 32.91
C SER A 171 28.97 -57.56 31.95
N PRO A 172 29.56 -58.71 31.60
CA PRO A 172 28.88 -59.72 30.84
C PRO A 172 28.10 -60.61 31.80
N SER A 173 26.76 -60.65 31.71
CA SER A 173 25.90 -61.81 32.00
C SER A 173 24.46 -61.36 32.23
N SER A 174 23.63 -61.35 31.19
CA SER A 174 22.28 -61.94 31.19
C SER A 174 21.55 -61.58 29.90
N LEU A 175 21.13 -62.61 29.16
CA LEU A 175 20.20 -62.50 28.05
C LEU A 175 18.83 -62.08 28.60
N SER A 176 18.49 -60.81 28.45
CA SER A 176 17.11 -60.31 28.49
C SER A 176 17.09 -59.05 27.63
N SER A 177 16.47 -59.15 26.46
CA SER A 177 16.21 -58.05 25.54
C SER A 177 15.20 -57.07 26.15
N ALA A 178 15.64 -56.33 27.15
CA ALA A 178 14.93 -55.19 27.70
C ALA A 178 15.50 -53.93 27.06
N THR A 179 14.66 -53.22 26.29
CA THR A 179 14.94 -51.91 25.70
C THR A 179 15.38 -50.95 26.79
N THR A 180 16.69 -50.74 26.96
CA THR A 180 17.23 -49.78 27.92
C THR A 180 16.66 -48.39 27.58
N PRO A 181 16.04 -47.67 28.53
CA PRO A 181 15.45 -46.37 28.25
C PRO A 181 16.54 -45.40 27.75
N PRO A 182 16.27 -44.58 26.73
CA PRO A 182 17.22 -43.60 26.23
C PRO A 182 17.62 -42.66 27.37
N SER A 183 18.90 -42.31 27.43
CA SER A 183 19.40 -41.46 28.51
C SER A 183 18.75 -40.07 28.44
N PRO A 184 18.31 -39.47 29.57
CA PRO A 184 17.79 -38.10 29.61
C PRO A 184 18.74 -37.08 28.97
N LEU A 185 20.04 -37.31 29.11
CA LEU A 185 21.09 -36.50 28.47
C LEU A 185 21.00 -36.53 26.94
N LEU A 186 20.73 -37.70 26.35
CA LEU A 186 20.56 -37.85 24.90
C LEU A 186 19.34 -37.06 24.40
N VAL A 187 18.21 -37.10 25.13
CA VAL A 187 16.99 -36.35 24.78
C VAL A 187 17.23 -34.84 24.83
N VAL A 188 17.92 -34.34 25.84
CA VAL A 188 18.26 -32.91 25.94
C VAL A 188 19.22 -32.48 24.83
N ASN A 189 20.25 -33.28 24.54
CA ASN A 189 21.22 -32.97 23.50
C ASN A 189 20.59 -33.00 22.10
N THR A 190 19.72 -33.97 21.82
CA THR A 190 18.99 -34.04 20.55
C THR A 190 18.02 -32.87 20.38
N THR A 191 17.34 -32.45 21.46
CA THR A 191 16.50 -31.24 21.45
C THR A 191 17.33 -29.99 21.08
N LYS A 192 18.47 -29.78 21.73
CA LYS A 192 19.40 -28.67 21.41
C LYS A 192 19.85 -28.71 19.96
N SER A 193 20.24 -29.88 19.48
CA SER A 193 20.73 -30.03 18.11
C SER A 193 19.63 -29.82 17.07
N ILE A 194 18.38 -30.22 17.34
CA ILE A 194 17.23 -29.92 16.48
C ILE A 194 16.97 -28.42 16.41
N MET A 195 16.99 -27.71 17.55
CA MET A 195 16.81 -26.25 17.57
C MET A 195 17.94 -25.54 16.81
N ALA A 196 19.20 -25.91 17.06
CA ALA A 196 20.36 -25.35 16.36
C ALA A 196 20.30 -25.63 14.85
N LEU A 197 19.88 -26.84 14.46
CA LEU A 197 19.67 -27.20 13.05
C LEU A 197 18.54 -26.36 12.45
N ALA A 198 17.44 -26.15 13.15
CA ALA A 198 16.31 -25.35 12.69
C ALA A 198 16.71 -23.88 12.48
N ASP A 199 17.44 -23.28 13.41
CA ASP A 199 17.93 -21.90 13.27
C ASP A 199 18.91 -21.76 12.13
N SER A 200 19.77 -22.76 11.97
CA SER A 200 20.70 -22.80 10.85
C SER A 200 19.95 -23.03 9.52
N MET A 201 18.87 -23.81 9.47
CA MET A 201 18.00 -23.95 8.28
C MET A 201 17.20 -22.68 8.01
N LYS A 202 16.76 -21.93 9.03
CA LYS A 202 16.16 -20.60 8.86
C LYS A 202 17.19 -19.63 8.29
N ALA A 203 18.44 -19.71 8.76
CA ALA A 203 19.55 -18.95 8.23
C ALA A 203 19.85 -19.34 6.79
N ASP A 204 19.75 -20.61 6.41
CA ASP A 204 19.86 -21.04 5.02
C ASP A 204 18.70 -20.55 4.18
N ILE A 205 17.47 -20.52 4.71
CA ILE A 205 16.32 -19.98 3.99
C ILE A 205 16.47 -18.46 3.84
N SER A 206 16.91 -17.74 4.87
CA SER A 206 17.14 -16.30 4.79
C SER A 206 18.35 -15.97 3.91
N GLN A 207 19.40 -16.78 3.97
CA GLN A 207 20.54 -16.73 3.07
C GLN A 207 20.14 -17.16 1.67
N PHE A 208 19.24 -18.11 1.45
CA PHE A 208 18.73 -18.44 0.13
C PHE A 208 17.86 -17.30 -0.40
N TYR A 209 16.98 -16.72 0.41
CA TYR A 209 16.26 -15.49 0.06
C TYR A 209 17.22 -14.32 -0.23
N SER A 210 18.38 -14.26 0.42
CA SER A 210 19.39 -13.21 0.23
C SER A 210 20.40 -13.49 -0.91
N GLN A 211 20.78 -14.75 -1.12
CA GLN A 211 21.90 -15.25 -1.94
C GLN A 211 21.42 -16.01 -3.18
N PHE A 212 20.18 -16.48 -3.22
CA PHE A 212 19.43 -16.75 -4.46
C PHE A 212 18.59 -15.55 -4.93
N SER A 213 18.67 -14.41 -4.22
CA SER A 213 18.29 -13.11 -4.76
C SER A 213 19.44 -12.09 -4.88
N PRO A 214 20.61 -12.42 -5.46
CA PRO A 214 21.49 -11.41 -6.00
C PRO A 214 21.03 -11.17 -7.45
N GLY A 215 19.88 -10.49 -7.64
CA GLY A 215 19.56 -9.89 -8.95
C GLY A 215 18.18 -10.01 -9.59
N SER A 216 17.05 -10.25 -8.90
CA SER A 216 15.74 -10.05 -9.55
C SER A 216 14.58 -9.75 -8.61
N MET A 217 14.73 -8.73 -7.76
CA MET A 217 13.60 -7.86 -7.51
C MET A 217 14.03 -6.44 -7.87
N THR A 218 13.90 -6.11 -9.15
CA THR A 218 14.07 -4.71 -9.59
C THR A 218 13.12 -3.84 -8.77
N ASP A 219 13.46 -2.57 -8.60
CA ASP A 219 12.57 -1.60 -7.94
C ASP A 219 11.16 -1.64 -8.57
N THR A 220 11.06 -1.94 -9.87
CA THR A 220 9.79 -2.20 -10.56
C THR A 220 9.04 -3.44 -10.07
N GLN A 221 9.71 -4.58 -9.88
CA GLN A 221 9.09 -5.80 -9.34
C GLN A 221 8.62 -5.56 -7.89
N LEU A 222 9.38 -4.82 -7.10
CA LEU A 222 9.00 -4.45 -5.74
C LEU A 222 7.78 -3.53 -5.73
N ARG A 223 7.75 -2.51 -6.60
CA ARG A 223 6.57 -1.67 -6.81
C ARG A 223 5.36 -2.51 -7.19
N ASP A 224 5.52 -3.51 -8.05
CA ASP A 224 4.42 -4.39 -8.45
C ASP A 224 3.89 -5.22 -7.28
N VAL A 225 4.77 -5.75 -6.42
CA VAL A 225 4.35 -6.48 -5.21
C VAL A 225 3.69 -5.55 -4.19
N VAL A 226 4.22 -4.34 -3.99
CA VAL A 226 3.58 -3.33 -3.12
C VAL A 226 2.20 -2.97 -3.67
N LYS A 227 2.05 -2.76 -4.99
CA LYS A 227 0.77 -2.52 -5.64
C LYS A 227 -0.19 -3.68 -5.45
N GLN A 228 0.24 -4.93 -5.66
CA GLN A 228 -0.61 -6.11 -5.47
C GLN A 228 -1.05 -6.25 -4.01
N GLN A 229 -0.15 -6.03 -3.06
CA GLN A 229 -0.45 -6.09 -1.64
C GLN A 229 -1.39 -4.97 -1.20
N ALA A 230 -1.18 -3.74 -1.69
CA ALA A 230 -2.05 -2.60 -1.45
C ALA A 230 -3.46 -2.87 -1.98
N LYS A 231 -3.60 -3.35 -3.22
CA LYS A 231 -4.91 -3.73 -3.81
C LYS A 231 -5.64 -4.78 -2.97
N LYS A 232 -4.92 -5.82 -2.55
CA LYS A 232 -5.48 -6.90 -1.73
C LYS A 232 -5.97 -6.37 -0.38
N ARG A 233 -5.12 -5.65 0.34
CA ARG A 233 -5.42 -5.05 1.65
C ARG A 233 -6.58 -4.06 1.58
N GLU A 234 -6.57 -3.18 0.57
CA GLU A 234 -7.63 -2.21 0.32
C GLU A 234 -8.98 -2.90 0.11
N LYS A 235 -9.03 -3.90 -0.77
CA LYS A 235 -10.25 -4.67 -1.04
C LYS A 235 -10.73 -5.42 0.21
N GLU A 236 -9.84 -6.12 0.90
CA GLU A 236 -10.18 -6.85 2.14
C GLU A 236 -10.76 -5.90 3.18
N LEU A 237 -10.13 -4.74 3.39
CA LEU A 237 -10.58 -3.78 4.39
C LEU A 237 -11.91 -3.12 4.01
N VAL A 238 -12.11 -2.70 2.76
CA VAL A 238 -13.41 -2.14 2.33
C VAL A 238 -14.51 -3.20 2.46
N LEU A 239 -14.24 -4.46 2.15
CA LEU A 239 -15.22 -5.53 2.33
C LEU A 239 -15.54 -5.78 3.81
N ASP A 240 -14.55 -5.67 4.70
CA ASP A 240 -14.72 -5.79 6.15
C ASP A 240 -15.55 -4.63 6.73
N ILE A 241 -15.19 -3.38 6.37
CA ILE A 241 -15.88 -2.16 6.83
C ILE A 241 -17.36 -2.13 6.39
N TRP A 242 -17.67 -2.60 5.17
CA TRP A 242 -19.04 -2.62 4.65
C TRP A 242 -19.78 -3.96 4.90
N GLY A 243 -19.07 -4.99 5.37
CA GLY A 243 -19.57 -6.32 5.69
C GLY A 243 -20.08 -6.42 7.13
N GLU A 244 -21.21 -5.77 7.43
CA GLU A 244 -21.83 -5.86 8.75
C GLU A 244 -22.19 -7.33 9.10
N ASN A 245 -21.72 -7.81 10.26
CA ASN A 245 -22.18 -9.03 10.95
C ASN A 245 -22.21 -10.33 10.13
N GLY A 246 -21.26 -10.54 9.22
CA GLY A 246 -21.12 -11.80 8.48
C GLY A 246 -21.99 -11.91 7.22
N HIS A 247 -22.63 -10.83 6.79
CA HIS A 247 -23.21 -10.75 5.45
C HIS A 247 -22.12 -10.57 4.39
N ASP A 248 -22.43 -10.97 3.15
CA ASP A 248 -21.56 -10.87 1.99
C ASP A 248 -21.29 -9.39 1.64
N GLY A 249 -20.27 -8.79 2.27
CA GLY A 249 -19.88 -7.39 2.08
C GLY A 249 -19.67 -7.03 0.61
N GLN A 250 -19.31 -8.03 -0.21
CA GLN A 250 -19.18 -7.88 -1.66
C GLN A 250 -20.52 -7.52 -2.32
N GLN A 251 -21.63 -8.15 -1.92
CA GLN A 251 -22.95 -7.82 -2.46
C GLN A 251 -23.37 -6.40 -2.12
N ARG A 252 -23.11 -5.95 -0.89
CA ARG A 252 -23.42 -4.57 -0.48
C ARG A 252 -22.61 -3.56 -1.28
N VAL A 253 -21.29 -3.75 -1.35
CA VAL A 253 -20.38 -2.87 -2.11
C VAL A 253 -20.75 -2.84 -3.61
N GLN A 254 -21.11 -3.97 -4.19
CA GLN A 254 -21.61 -4.02 -5.58
C GLN A 254 -22.98 -3.35 -5.74
N SER A 255 -23.90 -3.50 -4.78
CA SER A 255 -25.22 -2.87 -4.83
C SER A 255 -25.12 -1.35 -4.77
N LEU A 256 -24.26 -0.81 -3.90
CA LEU A 256 -23.99 0.62 -3.78
C LEU A 256 -23.36 1.18 -5.04
N TRP A 257 -22.40 0.46 -5.63
CA TRP A 257 -21.83 0.82 -6.92
C TRP A 257 -22.88 0.89 -8.02
N ARG A 258 -23.71 -0.16 -8.18
CA ARG A 258 -24.76 -0.18 -9.20
C ARG A 258 -25.78 0.92 -8.98
N ALA A 259 -26.20 1.17 -7.73
CA ALA A 259 -27.11 2.26 -7.39
C ALA A 259 -26.51 3.61 -7.81
N TRP A 260 -25.26 3.87 -7.42
CA TRP A 260 -24.56 5.11 -7.75
C TRP A 260 -24.38 5.35 -9.25
N VAL A 261 -24.07 4.31 -10.03
CA VAL A 261 -23.98 4.39 -11.50
C VAL A 261 -25.36 4.62 -12.13
N ASN A 262 -26.42 4.03 -11.56
CA ASN A 262 -27.79 4.13 -12.09
C ASN A 262 -28.49 5.47 -11.77
N GLU A 263 -27.98 6.26 -10.82
CA GLU A 263 -28.47 7.62 -10.53
C GLU A 263 -28.27 8.60 -11.71
N LEU A 264 -27.50 8.22 -12.73
CA LEU A 264 -27.31 9.01 -13.94
C LEU A 264 -28.60 9.01 -14.80
N GLN A 265 -29.50 9.97 -14.57
CA GLN A 265 -30.87 9.97 -15.12
C GLN A 265 -31.00 10.23 -16.64
N ASP A 266 -29.97 10.73 -17.35
CA ASP A 266 -30.18 11.35 -18.68
C ASP A 266 -29.31 10.85 -19.85
N VAL A 267 -28.57 9.73 -19.72
CA VAL A 267 -27.62 9.32 -20.78
C VAL A 267 -28.02 7.97 -21.39
N SER A 268 -29.01 8.00 -22.29
CA SER A 268 -29.59 6.79 -22.92
C SER A 268 -28.68 6.09 -23.94
N ASN A 269 -27.58 6.74 -24.38
CA ASN A 269 -26.77 6.29 -25.54
C ASN A 269 -25.32 5.87 -25.23
N VAL A 270 -24.89 5.85 -23.96
CA VAL A 270 -23.51 5.47 -23.60
C VAL A 270 -23.45 3.99 -23.21
N GLN A 271 -22.43 3.27 -23.70
CA GLN A 271 -22.18 1.86 -23.38
C GLN A 271 -22.09 1.65 -21.86
N SER A 272 -22.53 0.49 -21.37
CA SER A 272 -22.65 0.22 -19.93
C SER A 272 -21.33 0.27 -19.16
N GLU A 273 -20.20 -0.01 -19.81
CA GLU A 273 -18.89 -0.09 -19.14
C GLU A 273 -18.30 1.29 -18.80
N ASP A 274 -18.69 2.36 -19.51
CA ASP A 274 -18.16 3.72 -19.31
C ASP A 274 -19.11 4.62 -18.49
N ARG A 275 -20.26 4.10 -18.04
CA ARG A 275 -21.24 4.93 -17.30
C ARG A 275 -20.69 5.44 -15.97
N TRP A 276 -19.79 4.68 -15.35
CA TRP A 276 -19.21 5.05 -14.06
C TRP A 276 -18.16 6.17 -14.18
N THR A 277 -17.42 6.26 -15.31
CA THR A 277 -16.46 7.35 -15.55
C THR A 277 -17.20 8.68 -15.68
N LEU A 278 -18.29 8.70 -16.45
CA LEU A 278 -19.18 9.86 -16.56
C LEU A 278 -19.77 10.28 -15.21
N ARG A 279 -20.20 9.31 -14.39
CA ARG A 279 -20.71 9.59 -13.04
C ARG A 279 -19.63 10.15 -12.13
N LEU A 280 -18.39 9.65 -12.22
CA LEU A 280 -17.25 10.19 -11.47
C LEU A 280 -16.95 11.63 -11.89
N VAL A 281 -16.94 11.92 -13.19
CA VAL A 281 -16.76 13.28 -13.71
C VAL A 281 -17.87 14.22 -13.24
N GLN A 282 -19.12 13.75 -13.22
CA GLN A 282 -20.24 14.51 -12.67
C GLN A 282 -20.07 14.79 -11.18
N ALA A 283 -19.62 13.80 -10.40
CA ALA A 283 -19.34 13.96 -8.98
C ALA A 283 -18.21 14.97 -8.74
N LEU A 284 -17.09 14.88 -9.46
CA LEU A 284 -15.99 15.86 -9.40
C LEU A 284 -16.41 17.26 -9.88
N GLY A 285 -17.39 17.32 -10.78
CA GLY A 285 -17.98 18.55 -11.28
C GLY A 285 -19.01 19.20 -10.34
N SER A 286 -19.38 18.55 -9.25
CA SER A 286 -20.36 19.08 -8.30
C SER A 286 -19.78 20.24 -7.49
N THR A 287 -20.67 21.12 -7.00
CA THR A 287 -20.33 22.15 -6.00
C THR A 287 -20.21 21.57 -4.60
N THR A 288 -20.79 20.39 -4.35
CA THR A 288 -20.69 19.70 -3.07
C THR A 288 -19.42 18.87 -3.02
N ALA A 289 -18.68 18.94 -1.92
CA ALA A 289 -17.46 18.16 -1.71
C ALA A 289 -17.72 16.65 -1.84
N VAL A 290 -16.85 15.95 -2.58
CA VAL A 290 -16.89 14.48 -2.64
C VAL A 290 -16.62 13.89 -1.25
N SER A 291 -17.44 12.93 -0.85
CA SER A 291 -17.29 12.24 0.44
C SER A 291 -17.60 10.75 0.32
N CYS A 292 -17.04 9.93 1.20
CA CYS A 292 -17.42 8.53 1.35
C CYS A 292 -17.68 8.26 2.84
N ILE A 293 -18.87 7.77 3.15
CA ILE A 293 -19.34 7.62 4.53
C ILE A 293 -19.21 6.16 4.95
N ILE A 294 -18.58 5.94 6.11
CA ILE A 294 -18.47 4.62 6.74
C ILE A 294 -19.84 4.27 7.36
N PRO A 295 -20.41 3.07 7.12
CA PRO A 295 -21.74 2.67 7.59
C PRO A 295 -21.98 2.83 9.11
N GLU A 296 -20.96 2.55 9.93
CA GLU A 296 -21.04 2.68 11.40
C GLU A 296 -21.27 4.12 11.87
N LEU A 297 -20.76 5.10 11.10
CA LEU A 297 -20.97 6.53 11.38
C LEU A 297 -22.34 6.98 10.87
N ALA A 298 -22.79 6.45 9.73
CA ALA A 298 -24.10 6.76 9.14
C ALA A 298 -25.29 6.32 10.02
N SER A 299 -25.14 5.23 10.78
CA SER A 299 -26.20 4.72 11.66
C SER A 299 -26.34 5.52 12.98
N ARG A 300 -25.37 6.38 13.31
CA ARG A 300 -25.30 7.10 14.59
C ARG A 300 -25.59 8.59 14.47
N ASP A 301 -25.17 9.20 13.36
CA ASP A 301 -25.64 10.54 13.02
C ASP A 301 -27.07 10.38 12.49
N ASN A 302 -28.08 10.69 13.31
CA ASN A 302 -29.49 10.82 12.93
C ASN A 302 -29.68 11.95 11.89
N LEU A 303 -28.96 11.89 10.79
CA LEU A 303 -29.05 12.79 9.66
C LEU A 303 -30.44 12.57 9.04
N PRO A 304 -31.26 13.63 8.94
CA PRO A 304 -32.56 13.50 8.32
C PRO A 304 -32.40 12.95 6.90
N PRO A 305 -33.26 12.01 6.46
CA PRO A 305 -33.17 11.33 5.17
C PRO A 305 -33.31 12.25 3.93
N ASP A 306 -33.46 13.56 4.12
CA ASP A 306 -33.80 14.55 3.10
C ASP A 306 -32.65 15.50 2.71
N SER A 307 -31.38 15.22 3.05
CA SER A 307 -30.25 15.95 2.42
C SER A 307 -30.05 15.44 0.99
N THR A 308 -30.91 15.91 0.08
CA THR A 308 -31.05 15.50 -1.33
C THR A 308 -29.83 15.72 -2.24
N HIS A 309 -28.68 16.13 -1.71
CA HIS A 309 -27.53 16.59 -2.53
C HIS A 309 -26.15 16.13 -2.03
N ASP A 310 -26.06 15.00 -1.33
CA ASP A 310 -24.76 14.52 -0.89
C ASP A 310 -24.01 13.89 -2.06
N ASN A 311 -22.90 14.51 -2.46
CA ASN A 311 -21.99 14.03 -3.48
C ASN A 311 -21.16 12.84 -2.96
N ARG A 312 -21.85 11.72 -2.71
CA ARG A 312 -21.29 10.52 -2.09
C ARG A 312 -20.66 9.63 -3.15
N LEU A 313 -19.39 9.30 -2.95
CA LEU A 313 -18.67 8.32 -3.75
C LEU A 313 -18.93 6.90 -3.21
N PRO A 314 -18.96 5.89 -4.09
CA PRO A 314 -19.14 4.52 -3.67
C PRO A 314 -17.89 3.98 -2.92
N PRO A 315 -18.03 2.89 -2.15
CA PRO A 315 -16.96 2.38 -1.27
C PRO A 315 -15.65 2.06 -1.97
N GLN A 316 -15.70 1.76 -3.27
CA GLN A 316 -14.54 1.47 -4.12
C GLN A 316 -13.54 2.63 -4.20
N PHE A 317 -14.00 3.87 -3.99
CA PHE A 317 -13.14 5.06 -3.96
C PHE A 317 -12.72 5.47 -2.56
N PHE A 318 -13.03 4.69 -1.52
CA PHE A 318 -12.83 5.09 -0.13
C PHE A 318 -11.42 5.65 0.16
N PHE A 319 -10.36 4.96 -0.29
CA PHE A 319 -8.98 5.43 -0.13
C PHE A 319 -8.58 6.55 -1.10
N ALA A 320 -9.28 6.66 -2.23
CA ALA A 320 -9.05 7.71 -3.22
C ALA A 320 -9.78 9.03 -2.89
N VAL A 321 -10.73 9.05 -1.95
CA VAL A 321 -11.55 10.23 -1.64
C VAL A 321 -10.73 11.49 -1.34
N PRO A 322 -9.69 11.47 -0.48
CA PRO A 322 -8.92 12.69 -0.21
C PRO A 322 -8.29 13.27 -1.47
N ARG A 323 -7.83 12.40 -2.38
CA ARG A 323 -7.20 12.81 -3.64
C ARG A 323 -8.21 13.25 -4.70
N LEU A 324 -9.37 12.63 -4.73
CA LEU A 324 -10.49 13.06 -5.57
C LEU A 324 -11.05 14.41 -5.10
N LEU A 325 -11.07 14.68 -3.79
CA LEU A 325 -11.44 15.98 -3.23
C LEU A 325 -10.41 17.05 -3.61
N TYR A 326 -9.11 16.73 -3.47
CA TYR A 326 -8.04 17.59 -3.96
C TYR A 326 -8.21 17.89 -5.46
N ALA A 327 -8.49 16.87 -6.28
CA ALA A 327 -8.73 17.04 -7.71
C ALA A 327 -9.98 17.88 -8.01
N GLN A 328 -11.06 17.73 -7.24
CA GLN A 328 -12.27 18.57 -7.35
C GLN A 328 -11.92 20.05 -7.10
N ASN A 329 -11.23 20.36 -6.01
CA ASN A 329 -10.80 21.73 -5.69
C ASN A 329 -9.86 22.29 -6.77
N TYR A 330 -8.97 21.45 -7.29
CA TYR A 330 -8.06 21.81 -8.38
C TYR A 330 -8.80 22.13 -9.69
N LEU A 331 -9.80 21.33 -10.07
CA LEU A 331 -10.66 21.60 -11.24
C LEU A 331 -11.42 22.92 -11.06
N GLN A 332 -11.98 23.18 -9.89
CA GLN A 332 -12.67 24.44 -9.59
C GLN A 332 -11.72 25.63 -9.71
N ALA A 333 -10.50 25.53 -9.16
CA ALA A 333 -9.47 26.56 -9.29
C ALA A 333 -9.07 26.84 -10.74
N LEU A 334 -8.98 25.80 -11.59
CA LEU A 334 -8.72 25.99 -13.01
C LEU A 334 -9.83 26.80 -13.69
N VAL A 335 -11.11 26.51 -13.37
CA VAL A 335 -12.25 27.26 -13.92
C VAL A 335 -12.24 28.71 -13.43
N VAL A 336 -11.93 28.94 -12.15
CA VAL A 336 -11.77 30.30 -11.59
C VAL A 336 -10.67 31.05 -12.33
N ALA A 337 -9.48 30.46 -12.45
CA ALA A 337 -8.34 31.08 -13.12
C ALA A 337 -8.63 31.40 -14.60
N ALA A 338 -9.28 30.48 -15.32
CA ALA A 338 -9.70 30.70 -16.70
C ALA A 338 -10.76 31.82 -16.83
N SER A 339 -11.70 31.89 -15.88
CA SER A 339 -12.72 32.94 -15.82
C SER A 339 -12.07 34.31 -15.60
N LEU A 340 -11.14 34.43 -14.65
CA LEU A 340 -10.39 35.67 -14.40
C LEU A 340 -9.53 36.07 -15.61
N ARG A 341 -8.92 35.10 -16.31
CA ARG A 341 -8.15 35.35 -17.53
C ARG A 341 -9.00 35.91 -18.67
N SER A 342 -10.28 35.52 -18.73
CA SER A 342 -11.23 36.03 -19.74
C SER A 342 -11.61 37.50 -19.50
N LEU A 343 -11.64 37.94 -18.24
CA LEU A 343 -11.97 39.32 -17.85
C LEU A 343 -10.85 40.32 -18.13
N THR A 344 -9.59 39.90 -18.05
CA THR A 344 -8.46 40.83 -18.22
C THR A 344 -8.26 41.28 -19.68
N HIS A 345 -8.83 40.55 -20.65
CA HIS A 345 -8.67 40.77 -22.10
C HIS A 345 -7.21 41.04 -22.52
N LEU A 346 -6.23 40.44 -21.81
CA LEU A 346 -4.83 40.61 -22.16
C LEU A 346 -4.59 40.07 -23.57
N PRO A 347 -3.81 40.79 -24.41
CA PRO A 347 -3.52 40.35 -25.77
C PRO A 347 -3.04 38.89 -25.77
N PRO A 348 -3.41 38.09 -26.79
CA PRO A 348 -2.87 36.75 -26.94
C PRO A 348 -1.34 36.86 -26.96
N LEU A 349 -0.69 35.99 -26.19
CA LEU A 349 0.76 35.93 -26.00
C LEU A 349 1.48 35.93 -27.36
N ALA A 350 1.89 37.11 -27.83
CA ALA A 350 2.94 37.20 -28.83
C ALA A 350 4.23 36.73 -28.16
N HIS A 351 5.13 36.11 -28.92
CA HIS A 351 6.27 35.29 -28.48
C HIS A 351 7.26 35.91 -27.46
N ASP A 352 7.07 37.14 -27.00
CA ASP A 352 7.98 37.89 -26.11
C ASP A 352 7.30 38.62 -24.92
N ASP A 353 5.97 38.58 -24.76
CA ASP A 353 5.31 39.35 -23.69
C ASP A 353 5.22 38.58 -22.36
N SER A 354 6.25 38.74 -21.52
CA SER A 354 6.38 38.17 -20.16
C SER A 354 5.26 38.57 -19.19
N LYS A 355 4.50 39.64 -19.48
CA LYS A 355 3.49 40.21 -18.58
C LYS A 355 2.24 39.35 -18.43
N GLY A 356 1.81 38.67 -19.50
CA GLY A 356 0.62 37.80 -19.47
C GLY A 356 0.84 36.52 -18.65
N HIS A 357 2.06 35.98 -18.72
CA HIS A 357 2.49 34.83 -17.92
C HIS A 357 2.58 35.16 -16.43
N ASP A 358 3.10 36.34 -16.06
CA ASP A 358 3.21 36.78 -14.67
C ASP A 358 1.84 36.88 -13.96
N PHE A 359 0.79 37.36 -14.64
CA PHE A 359 -0.56 37.37 -14.06
C PHE A 359 -1.07 35.96 -13.75
N MET A 360 -1.04 35.05 -14.73
CA MET A 360 -1.56 33.70 -14.56
C MET A 360 -0.74 32.89 -13.56
N GLU A 361 0.57 33.09 -13.51
CA GLU A 361 1.45 32.44 -12.55
C GLU A 361 1.11 32.83 -11.12
N ARG A 362 0.84 34.12 -10.89
CA ARG A 362 0.45 34.62 -9.55
C ARG A 362 -0.93 34.15 -9.14
N VAL A 363 -1.94 34.28 -10.01
CA VAL A 363 -3.30 33.79 -9.74
C VAL A 363 -3.27 32.28 -9.45
N TRP A 364 -2.54 31.52 -10.26
CA TRP A 364 -2.39 30.08 -10.07
C TRP A 364 -1.65 29.73 -8.78
N THR A 365 -0.59 30.46 -8.42
CA THR A 365 0.16 30.25 -7.18
C THR A 365 -0.72 30.51 -5.95
N LEU A 366 -1.53 31.57 -5.97
CA LEU A 366 -2.47 31.88 -4.88
C LEU A 366 -3.53 30.78 -4.73
N LEU A 367 -4.14 30.35 -5.84
CA LEU A 367 -5.13 29.27 -5.82
C LEU A 367 -4.53 27.94 -5.37
N LYS A 368 -3.32 27.63 -5.83
CA LYS A 368 -2.64 26.38 -5.48
C LYS A 368 -2.22 26.36 -4.01
N ALA A 369 -1.72 27.47 -3.48
CA ALA A 369 -1.38 27.58 -2.06
C ALA A 369 -2.61 27.30 -1.17
N GLU A 370 -3.78 27.83 -1.54
CA GLU A 370 -5.02 27.58 -0.80
C GLU A 370 -5.48 26.11 -0.88
N ILE A 371 -5.23 25.43 -2.01
CA ILE A 371 -5.55 24.00 -2.16
C ILE A 371 -4.55 23.12 -1.38
N ASP A 372 -3.28 23.52 -1.33
CA ASP A 372 -2.20 22.77 -0.68
C ASP A 372 -2.16 23.02 0.85
N ASP A 373 -2.78 24.08 1.37
CA ASP A 373 -2.90 24.35 2.81
C ASP A 373 -3.85 23.34 3.49
N GLU A 374 -3.27 22.40 4.26
CA GLU A 374 -4.00 21.33 4.97
C GLU A 374 -4.71 21.80 6.26
N ASP A 375 -4.71 23.09 6.62
CA ASP A 375 -5.15 23.54 7.94
C ASP A 375 -6.68 23.82 8.00
N PRO A 376 -7.50 22.99 8.67
CA PRO A 376 -8.96 23.16 8.72
C PRO A 376 -9.39 24.38 9.56
N SER A 377 -8.45 25.00 10.27
CA SER A 377 -8.65 26.25 11.00
C SER A 377 -8.39 27.50 10.13
N ALA A 378 -7.89 27.30 8.91
CA ALA A 378 -7.70 28.36 7.94
C ALA A 378 -9.07 28.97 7.57
N ARG A 379 -9.10 30.29 7.69
CA ARG A 379 -10.25 31.16 7.43
C ARG A 379 -10.86 30.82 6.07
N PRO A 380 -12.17 31.07 5.85
CA PRO A 380 -12.77 30.93 4.51
C PRO A 380 -11.88 31.63 3.49
N THR A 381 -11.45 30.87 2.47
CA THR A 381 -10.61 31.28 1.34
C THR A 381 -10.74 32.77 1.11
N LYS A 382 -9.77 33.58 1.54
CA LYS A 382 -9.89 35.04 1.42
C LYS A 382 -9.70 35.39 -0.05
N VAL A 383 -10.81 35.41 -0.80
CA VAL A 383 -11.00 35.95 -2.17
C VAL A 383 -10.50 37.40 -2.33
N ILE A 384 -9.95 37.99 -1.27
CA ILE A 384 -9.69 39.43 -1.10
C ILE A 384 -8.65 39.98 -2.09
N ASN A 385 -7.90 39.15 -2.81
CA ASN A 385 -6.83 39.64 -3.69
C ASN A 385 -7.05 39.38 -5.20
N PHE A 386 -8.09 38.64 -5.62
CA PHE A 386 -8.28 38.39 -7.07
C PHE A 386 -8.76 39.62 -7.82
N ALA A 387 -9.65 40.41 -7.21
CA ALA A 387 -10.13 41.65 -7.79
C ALA A 387 -8.97 42.64 -8.02
N ASP A 388 -8.09 42.78 -7.04
CA ASP A 388 -6.92 43.66 -7.14
C ASP A 388 -5.87 43.13 -8.12
N GLU A 389 -5.71 41.80 -8.22
CA GLU A 389 -4.82 41.18 -9.21
C GLU A 389 -5.31 41.41 -10.64
N VAL A 390 -6.63 41.32 -10.87
CA VAL A 390 -7.25 41.62 -12.17
C VAL A 390 -7.10 43.10 -12.51
N VAL A 391 -7.34 44.00 -11.56
CA VAL A 391 -7.15 45.45 -11.73
C VAL A 391 -5.69 45.76 -12.06
N ARG A 392 -4.73 45.17 -11.33
CA ARG A 392 -3.29 45.34 -11.60
C ARG A 392 -2.91 44.84 -12.99
N ALA A 393 -3.37 43.65 -13.37
CA ALA A 393 -3.11 43.10 -14.69
C ALA A 393 -3.69 43.99 -15.80
N ARG A 394 -4.87 44.59 -15.56
CA ARG A 394 -5.46 45.56 -16.47
C ARG A 394 -4.63 46.83 -16.56
N GLN A 395 -4.21 47.40 -15.43
CA GLN A 395 -3.33 48.59 -15.34
C GLN A 395 -2.02 48.43 -16.13
N LEU A 396 -1.48 47.21 -16.19
CA LEU A 396 -0.27 46.91 -16.96
C LEU A 396 -0.49 46.90 -18.48
N ALA A 397 -1.73 46.68 -18.93
CA ALA A 397 -2.11 46.64 -20.34
C ALA A 397 -2.72 47.96 -20.84
N SER A 398 -3.45 48.67 -19.98
CA SER A 398 -4.08 49.96 -20.25
C SER A 398 -4.30 50.68 -18.92
N THR A 399 -4.31 52.01 -18.86
CA THR A 399 -4.64 52.75 -17.63
C THR A 399 -6.16 52.81 -17.46
N PRO A 400 -6.78 51.98 -16.60
CA PRO A 400 -8.24 51.99 -16.42
C PRO A 400 -8.67 53.26 -15.69
N ASP A 401 -9.83 53.80 -16.07
CA ASP A 401 -10.48 54.86 -15.31
C ASP A 401 -11.09 54.29 -14.01
N GLU A 402 -11.33 55.15 -13.00
CA GLU A 402 -11.93 54.73 -11.71
C GLU A 402 -13.27 53.98 -11.89
N ASN A 403 -14.07 54.38 -12.88
CA ASN A 403 -15.32 53.71 -13.22
C ASN A 403 -15.10 52.31 -13.80
N GLU A 404 -14.05 52.11 -14.60
CA GLU A 404 -13.69 50.80 -15.13
C GLU A 404 -13.18 49.87 -14.03
N GLU A 405 -12.42 50.41 -13.07
CA GLU A 405 -11.93 49.65 -11.92
C GLU A 405 -13.09 49.10 -11.07
N VAL A 406 -14.10 49.92 -10.77
CA VAL A 406 -15.31 49.49 -10.05
C VAL A 406 -16.08 48.43 -10.84
N GLN A 407 -16.20 48.60 -12.16
CA GLN A 407 -16.85 47.61 -13.03
C GLN A 407 -16.08 46.28 -13.08
N LEU A 408 -14.75 46.32 -13.11
CA LEU A 408 -13.91 45.13 -13.10
C LEU A 408 -14.03 44.36 -11.79
N ARG A 409 -14.03 45.05 -10.64
CA ARG A 409 -14.27 44.39 -9.34
C ARG A 409 -15.64 43.72 -9.29
N ALA A 410 -16.69 44.42 -9.73
CA ALA A 410 -18.03 43.85 -9.80
C ALA A 410 -18.13 42.67 -10.79
N ALA A 411 -17.39 42.72 -11.90
CA ALA A 411 -17.31 41.62 -12.87
C ALA A 411 -16.61 40.40 -12.27
N VAL A 412 -15.51 40.59 -11.53
CA VAL A 412 -14.82 39.52 -10.79
C VAL A 412 -15.79 38.86 -9.81
N ASP A 413 -16.44 39.64 -8.94
CA ASP A 413 -17.40 39.12 -7.96
C ASP A 413 -18.58 38.38 -8.60
N ARG A 414 -19.00 38.78 -9.79
CA ARG A 414 -20.04 38.09 -10.56
C ARG A 414 -19.53 36.78 -11.16
N THR A 415 -18.36 36.79 -11.81
CA THR A 415 -17.81 35.60 -12.49
C THR A 415 -17.36 34.50 -11.54
N LEU A 416 -17.07 34.83 -10.28
CA LEU A 416 -16.77 33.85 -9.24
C LEU A 416 -18.02 33.11 -8.72
N ARG A 417 -19.23 33.53 -9.12
CA ARG A 417 -20.47 32.84 -8.77
C ARG A 417 -20.69 31.65 -9.69
N TYR A 418 -21.10 30.52 -9.10
CA TYR A 418 -21.37 29.28 -9.85
C TYR A 418 -22.50 29.43 -10.87
N GLU A 419 -23.40 30.41 -10.71
CA GLU A 419 -24.50 30.67 -11.64
C GLU A 419 -24.09 31.47 -12.88
N ASP A 420 -22.86 32.01 -12.94
CA ASP A 420 -22.44 32.82 -14.09
C ASP A 420 -22.30 31.96 -15.36
N PRO A 421 -22.85 32.39 -16.51
CA PRO A 421 -22.81 31.61 -17.73
C PRO A 421 -21.40 31.34 -18.26
N VAL A 422 -20.44 32.23 -17.99
CA VAL A 422 -19.04 32.02 -18.41
C VAL A 422 -18.42 30.90 -17.59
N PHE A 423 -18.61 30.96 -16.27
CA PHE A 423 -18.14 29.92 -15.34
C PHE A 423 -18.73 28.55 -15.72
N LEU A 424 -20.05 28.47 -15.90
CA LEU A 424 -20.74 27.23 -16.27
C LEU A 424 -20.27 26.66 -17.60
N LEU A 425 -20.02 27.52 -18.60
CA LEU A 425 -19.55 27.09 -19.90
C LEU A 425 -18.13 26.55 -19.84
N LEU A 426 -17.22 27.22 -19.14
CA LEU A 426 -15.84 26.75 -18.95
C LEU A 426 -15.79 25.45 -18.15
N HIS A 427 -16.59 25.36 -17.08
CA HIS A 427 -16.73 24.16 -16.26
C HIS A 427 -17.21 22.97 -17.09
N LYS A 428 -18.30 23.12 -17.85
CA LYS A 428 -18.84 22.06 -18.72
C LYS A 428 -17.82 21.59 -19.76
N ARG A 429 -17.05 22.52 -20.36
CA ARG A 429 -16.00 22.16 -21.33
C ARG A 429 -14.86 21.39 -20.69
N LEU A 430 -14.43 21.81 -19.50
CA LEU A 430 -13.37 21.13 -18.76
C LEU A 430 -13.79 19.72 -18.37
N LEU A 431 -15.00 19.55 -17.84
CA LEU A 431 -15.54 18.23 -17.49
C LEU A 431 -15.75 17.34 -18.71
N ALA A 432 -16.24 17.89 -19.83
CA ALA A 432 -16.37 17.13 -21.08
C ALA A 432 -15.01 16.64 -21.60
N ALA A 433 -13.98 17.48 -21.49
CA ALA A 433 -12.60 17.09 -21.83
C ALA A 433 -12.06 16.02 -20.87
N LEU A 434 -12.37 16.11 -19.57
CA LEU A 434 -11.98 15.10 -18.59
C LEU A 434 -12.66 13.75 -18.86
N ALA A 435 -13.96 13.75 -19.17
CA ALA A 435 -14.70 12.56 -19.56
C ALA A 435 -14.08 11.89 -20.79
N HIS A 436 -13.86 12.65 -21.87
CA HIS A 436 -13.18 12.14 -23.06
C HIS A 436 -11.78 11.61 -22.74
N HIS A 437 -11.05 12.27 -21.85
CA HIS A 437 -9.74 11.79 -21.43
C HIS A 437 -9.87 10.44 -20.74
N LEU A 438 -10.77 10.27 -19.76
CA LEU A 438 -10.95 9.02 -19.01
C LEU A 438 -11.42 7.85 -19.90
N ASP A 439 -12.25 8.13 -20.91
CA ASP A 439 -12.79 7.12 -21.83
C ASP A 439 -11.78 6.69 -22.92
N GLU A 440 -10.68 7.43 -23.10
CA GLU A 440 -9.71 7.13 -24.15
C GLU A 440 -9.01 5.77 -23.91
N PRO A 441 -9.15 4.78 -24.81
CA PRO A 441 -8.65 3.43 -24.58
C PRO A 441 -7.12 3.42 -24.46
N LYS A 442 -6.62 2.69 -23.46
CA LYS A 442 -5.17 2.56 -23.16
C LYS A 442 -4.31 2.21 -24.37
N SER A 443 -4.86 1.45 -25.32
CA SER A 443 -4.18 1.07 -26.55
C SER A 443 -3.84 2.28 -27.43
N GLN A 444 -4.67 3.31 -27.48
CA GLN A 444 -4.39 4.50 -28.30
C GLN A 444 -3.32 5.40 -27.66
N ARG A 445 -3.28 5.50 -26.33
CA ARG A 445 -2.27 6.31 -25.62
C ARG A 445 -0.83 5.80 -25.77
N ASN A 446 -0.65 4.48 -25.90
CA ASN A 446 0.69 3.89 -26.05
C ASN A 446 1.16 3.83 -27.52
N ILE A 447 0.24 3.87 -28.49
CA ILE A 447 0.58 3.71 -29.92
C ILE A 447 1.03 5.03 -30.56
N SER A 448 0.62 6.19 -30.04
CA SER A 448 0.99 7.50 -30.58
C SER A 448 2.50 7.84 -30.50
N GLY A 449 3.32 7.04 -29.80
CA GLY A 449 4.79 7.21 -29.72
C GLY A 449 5.63 6.13 -30.44
N GLN A 450 5.03 5.07 -30.99
CA GLN A 450 5.78 3.87 -31.42
C GLN A 450 5.60 3.46 -32.88
N VAL A 451 5.26 4.38 -33.78
CA VAL A 451 5.42 4.13 -35.23
C VAL A 451 6.62 4.90 -35.74
N PRO A 452 7.78 4.25 -35.96
CA PRO A 452 8.91 4.87 -36.64
C PRO A 452 8.45 5.30 -38.05
N ALA A 453 8.43 6.60 -38.30
CA ALA A 453 8.04 7.18 -39.59
C ALA A 453 8.96 6.78 -40.77
N ALA A 454 10.06 6.08 -40.50
CA ALA A 454 11.00 5.59 -41.50
C ALA A 454 11.42 4.14 -41.22
N LEU A 455 11.00 3.24 -42.10
CA LEU A 455 11.59 1.89 -42.22
C LEU A 455 13.02 2.04 -42.76
N ARG A 456 14.02 2.06 -41.88
CA ARG A 456 15.44 1.95 -42.30
C ARG A 456 15.76 0.51 -42.68
N THR A 457 15.62 0.19 -43.97
CA THR A 457 16.24 -0.99 -44.57
C THR A 457 17.71 -0.69 -44.86
N GLY A 458 18.65 -1.21 -44.06
CA GLY A 458 20.08 -1.02 -44.35
C GLY A 458 21.03 -1.73 -43.38
N ARG A 459 21.77 -2.71 -43.91
CA ARG A 459 22.83 -3.48 -43.24
C ARG A 459 23.97 -2.56 -42.77
N ALA A 460 24.23 -2.49 -41.46
CA ALA A 460 25.57 -2.36 -40.88
C ALA A 460 25.49 -2.58 -39.37
N GLY A 461 26.16 -3.62 -38.88
CA GLY A 461 26.09 -4.08 -37.49
C GLY A 461 26.63 -3.05 -36.48
N LYS A 462 25.76 -2.66 -35.55
CA LYS A 462 26.09 -2.38 -34.15
C LYS A 462 24.93 -2.94 -33.32
N LEU A 463 25.26 -3.81 -32.36
CA LEU A 463 24.30 -4.44 -31.45
C LEU A 463 23.35 -3.39 -30.84
N PRO A 464 22.03 -3.62 -30.83
CA PRO A 464 21.08 -2.70 -30.25
C PRO A 464 21.28 -2.68 -28.73
N ARG A 465 21.86 -1.61 -28.22
CA ARG A 465 21.72 -1.25 -26.81
C ARG A 465 20.23 -0.92 -26.63
N LEU A 466 19.52 -1.77 -25.90
CA LEU A 466 18.21 -1.45 -25.32
C LEU A 466 18.40 -0.23 -24.41
N ALA A 467 18.27 0.96 -24.97
CA ALA A 467 18.03 2.16 -24.20
C ALA A 467 16.60 2.01 -23.67
N PHE A 468 16.50 1.73 -22.38
CA PHE A 468 15.24 1.93 -21.67
C PHE A 468 14.86 3.39 -21.88
N ALA A 469 13.71 3.63 -22.52
CA ALA A 469 13.11 4.94 -22.69
C ALA A 469 12.69 5.46 -21.30
N GLY A 470 13.66 6.00 -20.58
CA GLY A 470 13.44 6.86 -19.44
C GLY A 470 13.33 8.30 -19.95
N GLU A 471 12.27 8.96 -19.49
CA GLU A 471 12.04 10.40 -19.50
C GLU A 471 11.41 11.02 -20.77
N ASN A 472 10.11 11.31 -20.61
CA ASN A 472 9.41 12.47 -21.17
C ASN A 472 9.30 12.58 -22.69
N GLU A 473 8.71 11.57 -23.34
CA GLU A 473 8.03 11.89 -24.60
C GLU A 473 6.87 12.86 -24.33
N PRO A 474 6.74 13.95 -25.10
CA PRO A 474 5.71 14.95 -24.89
C PRO A 474 4.34 14.32 -25.16
N ARG A 475 3.64 13.99 -24.08
CA ARG A 475 2.23 13.59 -24.13
C ARG A 475 1.45 14.61 -24.95
N SER A 476 0.49 14.11 -25.74
CA SER A 476 -0.39 14.95 -26.56
C SER A 476 -0.98 16.07 -25.72
N LYS A 477 -0.68 17.33 -26.09
CA LYS A 477 -1.17 18.50 -25.37
C LYS A 477 -2.69 18.51 -25.40
N ILE A 478 -3.31 18.36 -24.22
CA ILE A 478 -4.76 18.47 -24.05
C ILE A 478 -5.11 19.96 -24.11
N VAL A 479 -5.71 20.40 -25.22
CA VAL A 479 -6.12 21.80 -25.40
C VAL A 479 -7.63 21.91 -25.25
N VAL A 480 -8.07 22.59 -24.18
CA VAL A 480 -9.49 22.86 -23.93
C VAL A 480 -9.76 24.33 -24.27
N LYS A 481 -10.79 24.59 -25.09
CA LYS A 481 -11.17 25.96 -25.48
C LYS A 481 -11.52 26.80 -24.26
N GLY A 482 -10.81 27.92 -24.07
CA GLY A 482 -10.90 28.78 -22.89
C GLY A 482 -9.82 28.55 -21.83
N PHE A 483 -8.99 27.52 -22.02
CA PHE A 483 -7.83 27.19 -21.18
C PHE A 483 -6.55 27.16 -22.02
N GLU A 484 -6.34 28.21 -22.80
CA GLU A 484 -5.25 28.29 -23.78
C GLU A 484 -3.93 28.75 -23.15
N ASP A 485 -3.98 29.29 -21.93
CA ASP A 485 -2.79 29.71 -21.19
C ASP A 485 -1.92 28.50 -20.82
N PRO A 486 -0.58 28.54 -21.05
CA PRO A 486 0.30 27.41 -20.76
C PRO A 486 0.25 26.90 -19.32
N ILE A 487 -0.02 27.77 -18.35
CA ILE A 487 -0.12 27.40 -16.93
C ILE A 487 -1.39 26.58 -16.69
N LEU A 488 -2.50 26.98 -17.33
CA LEU A 488 -3.76 26.24 -17.28
C LEU A 488 -3.65 24.91 -18.02
N ILE A 489 -3.01 24.86 -19.19
CA ILE A 489 -2.79 23.62 -19.95
C ILE A 489 -1.99 22.61 -19.11
N ARG A 490 -0.95 23.08 -18.42
CA ARG A 490 -0.17 22.25 -17.50
C ARG A 490 -1.02 21.76 -16.33
N GLY A 491 -1.76 22.65 -15.68
CA GLY A 491 -2.65 22.28 -14.58
C GLY A 491 -3.73 21.27 -14.98
N ILE A 492 -4.32 21.43 -16.18
CA ILE A 492 -5.27 20.46 -16.75
C ILE A 492 -4.60 19.09 -16.91
N SER A 493 -3.41 19.05 -17.50
CA SER A 493 -2.68 17.80 -17.72
C SER A 493 -2.37 17.10 -16.39
N ASP A 494 -1.94 17.86 -15.38
CA ASP A 494 -1.60 17.36 -14.06
C ASP A 494 -2.84 16.78 -13.35
N VAL A 495 -3.97 17.50 -13.34
CA VAL A 495 -5.19 17.02 -12.66
C VAL A 495 -5.88 15.88 -13.40
N PHE A 496 -5.87 15.90 -14.74
CA PHE A 496 -6.44 14.81 -15.54
C PHE A 496 -5.68 13.50 -15.31
N GLU A 497 -4.35 13.57 -15.25
CA GLU A 497 -3.52 12.42 -14.94
C GLU A 497 -3.80 11.88 -13.55
N LYS A 498 -3.90 12.74 -12.53
CA LYS A 498 -4.24 12.34 -11.15
C LYS A 498 -5.61 11.64 -11.08
N VAL A 499 -6.64 12.24 -11.68
CA VAL A 499 -7.98 11.63 -11.72
C VAL A 499 -7.94 10.29 -12.45
N TYR A 500 -7.24 10.21 -13.59
CA TYR A 500 -7.07 8.97 -14.32
C TYR A 500 -6.36 7.89 -13.50
N GLN A 501 -5.29 8.23 -12.77
CA GLN A 501 -4.56 7.28 -11.92
C GLN A 501 -5.46 6.70 -10.82
N HIS A 502 -6.27 7.53 -10.14
CA HIS A 502 -7.20 7.04 -9.11
C HIS A 502 -8.39 6.26 -9.69
N ALA A 503 -8.94 6.71 -10.82
CA ALA A 503 -9.99 5.98 -11.53
C ALA A 503 -9.49 4.60 -11.99
N HIS A 504 -8.29 4.56 -12.57
CA HIS A 504 -7.65 3.33 -12.99
C HIS A 504 -7.30 2.42 -11.80
N TRP A 505 -6.83 2.99 -10.69
CA TRP A 505 -6.56 2.24 -9.46
C TRP A 505 -7.82 1.51 -8.99
N ALA A 506 -8.93 2.25 -8.84
CA ALA A 506 -10.23 1.68 -8.45
C ALA A 506 -10.68 0.57 -9.41
N ASP A 507 -10.58 0.81 -10.72
CA ASP A 507 -10.84 -0.24 -11.73
C ASP A 507 -9.97 -1.48 -11.49
N THR A 508 -8.65 -1.33 -11.27
CA THR A 508 -7.79 -2.50 -11.07
C THR A 508 -7.95 -3.24 -9.74
N VAL A 509 -8.40 -2.57 -8.68
CA VAL A 509 -8.67 -3.20 -7.38
C VAL A 509 -9.95 -4.03 -7.45
N TRP A 510 -10.97 -3.50 -8.14
CA TRP A 510 -12.34 -4.00 -8.06
C TRP A 510 -12.79 -4.82 -9.29
N SER A 511 -12.15 -4.66 -10.45
CA SER A 511 -12.41 -5.48 -11.62
C SER A 511 -11.80 -6.88 -11.46
N SER A 512 -12.64 -7.84 -11.09
CA SER A 512 -12.30 -9.27 -11.19
C SER A 512 -12.40 -9.70 -12.64
N LYS A 513 -11.31 -9.55 -13.41
CA LYS A 513 -11.15 -10.32 -14.65
C LYS A 513 -10.47 -11.64 -14.35
#